data_AF-A0A523RVT0-F1
#
_entry.id   AF-A0A523RVT0-F1
#
_cell.length_a   1.000
_cell.length_b   1.000
_cell.length_c   1.000
_cell.angle_alpha   90.00
_cell.angle_beta   90.00
_cell.angle_gamma   90.00
#
_symmetry.space_group_name_H-M   'P 1'
#
loop_
_entity.id
_entity.type
_entity.pdbx_description
1 polymer ?
#
loop_
_entity_poly.entity_id
_entity_poly.type
_entity_poly.pdbx_seq_one_letter_code
_entity_poly.pdbx_strand_id
1 'polypeptide(L)' 'MARIFDRDYEKKDLMKFVGDISQVAGMKKYELSEGKGRGVRAVDVWTGTGFYF' A
#
# COMPACT_ATOMS: atom_id res chain seq x y z
N MET A 1 -1.15 7.56 -11.46
CA MET A 1 -0.96 9.02 -11.40
C MET A 1 -1.60 9.48 -10.10
N ALA A 2 -0.89 10.23 -9.27
CA ALA A 2 -1.38 10.73 -7.98
C ALA A 2 -1.30 12.25 -7.97
N ARG A 3 -2.38 12.94 -7.57
CA ARG A 3 -2.42 14.40 -7.48
C ARG A 3 -2.16 14.84 -6.05
N ILE A 4 -1.06 15.56 -5.84
CA ILE A 4 -0.58 16.01 -4.52
C ILE A 4 -0.25 17.50 -4.63
N PHE A 5 -0.85 18.34 -3.78
CA PHE A 5 -0.63 19.80 -3.75
C PHE A 5 -0.67 20.46 -5.14
N ASP A 6 -1.72 20.17 -5.90
CA ASP A 6 -1.95 20.68 -7.26
C ASP A 6 -0.89 20.28 -8.31
N ARG A 7 -0.11 19.24 -8.02
CA ARG A 7 0.83 18.63 -8.96
C ARG A 7 0.49 17.16 -9.21
N ASP A 8 0.56 16.77 -10.46
CA ASP A 8 0.44 15.36 -10.85
C ASP A 8 1.80 14.67 -10.76
N TYR A 9 1.81 13.56 -10.03
CA TYR A 9 2.95 12.68 -9.87
C TYR A 9 2.72 11.38 -10.62
N GLU A 10 3.71 11.00 -11.43
CA GLU A 10 3.80 9.65 -11.97
C GLU A 10 4.57 8.74 -11.01
N LYS A 11 4.43 7.43 -11.20
CA LYS A 11 5.16 6.43 -10.41
C LYS A 11 6.67 6.71 -10.37
N LYS A 12 7.25 7.07 -11.53
CA LYS A 12 8.69 7.38 -11.65
C LYS A 12 9.13 8.57 -10.79
N ASP A 13 8.25 9.54 -10.54
CA ASP A 13 8.55 10.71 -9.73
C ASP A 13 8.49 10.36 -8.25
N LEU A 14 7.51 9.54 -7.84
CA LEU A 14 7.42 9.03 -6.48
C LEU A 14 8.62 8.14 -6.13
N MET A 15 9.06 7.29 -7.05
CA MET A 15 10.23 6.41 -6.87
C MET A 15 11.57 7.15 -6.73
N LYS A 16 11.61 8.48 -6.95
CA LYS A 16 12.80 9.29 -6.61
C LYS A 16 12.90 9.56 -5.10
N PHE A 17 11.79 9.45 -4.38
CA PHE A 17 11.70 9.74 -2.94
C PHE A 17 11.63 8.46 -2.09
N VAL A 18 11.15 7.37 -2.67
CA VAL A 18 10.97 6.08 -1.98
C VAL A 18 11.66 4.95 -2.73
N GLY A 19 12.17 3.97 -1.99
CA GLY A 19 12.81 2.79 -2.59
C GLY A 19 11.79 1.85 -3.24
N ASP A 20 10.57 1.80 -2.69
CA ASP A 20 9.48 1.01 -3.24
C ASP A 20 8.12 1.71 -3.04
N ILE A 21 7.25 1.62 -4.04
CA ILE A 21 5.92 2.27 -4.00
C ILE A 21 5.04 1.74 -2.86
N SER A 22 5.25 0.50 -2.41
CA SER A 22 4.56 -0.09 -1.26
C SER A 22 4.78 0.69 0.03
N GLN A 23 5.82 1.52 0.13
CA GLN A 23 5.98 2.40 1.29
C GLN A 23 4.91 3.51 1.34
N VAL A 24 4.31 3.84 0.19
CA VAL A 24 3.31 4.92 0.05
C VAL A 24 1.91 4.35 -0.13
N ALA A 25 1.73 3.40 -1.05
CA ALA A 25 0.44 2.79 -1.36
C ALA A 25 0.64 1.37 -1.90
N GLY A 26 -0.24 0.44 -1.57
CA GLY A 26 -0.11 -0.94 -1.99
C GLY A 26 -1.13 -1.89 -1.37
N MET A 27 -0.92 -3.16 -1.66
CA MET A 27 -1.65 -4.25 -1.02
C MET A 27 -0.70 -5.38 -0.64
N LYS A 28 -0.98 -6.05 0.47
CA LYS A 28 -0.21 -7.21 0.93
C LYS A 28 -1.15 -8.37 1.23
N LYS A 29 -0.94 -9.48 0.52
CA LYS A 29 -1.66 -10.74 0.80
C LYS A 29 -0.86 -11.56 1.82
N TYR A 30 -1.55 -12.15 2.79
CA TYR A 30 -0.93 -13.03 3.77
C TYR A 30 -1.94 -14.05 4.29
N GLU A 31 -1.43 -15.07 4.97
CA GLU A 31 -2.23 -16.06 5.67
C GLU A 31 -1.93 -15.96 7.16
N LEU A 32 -2.98 -16.01 7.99
CA LEU A 32 -2.83 -16.05 9.43
C LEU A 32 -2.31 -17.43 9.84
N SER A 33 -1.11 -17.49 10.41
CA SER A 33 -0.45 -18.75 10.74
C SER A 33 -1.03 -19.45 11.96
N GLU A 34 -1.62 -18.69 12.90
CA GLU A 34 -2.03 -19.18 14.22
C GLU A 34 -3.28 -18.46 14.78
N GLY A 35 -3.77 -18.93 15.93
CA GLY A 35 -4.95 -18.38 16.62
C GLY A 35 -6.29 -18.79 15.99
N LYS A 36 -7.37 -18.09 16.39
CA LYS A 36 -8.74 -18.37 15.90
C LYS A 36 -8.89 -18.15 14.38
N GLY A 37 -8.05 -17.31 13.81
CA GLY A 37 -8.02 -17.02 12.38
C GLY A 37 -7.05 -17.89 11.59
N ARG A 38 -6.44 -18.92 12.17
CA ARG A 38 -5.45 -19.76 11.48
C ARG A 38 -5.99 -20.28 10.14
N GLY A 39 -5.19 -20.12 9.08
CA GLY A 39 -5.55 -20.52 7.70
C GLY A 39 -6.42 -19.51 6.95
N VAL A 40 -6.82 -18.40 7.58
CA VAL A 40 -7.52 -17.31 6.89
C VAL A 40 -6.54 -16.55 6.01
N ARG A 41 -6.91 -16.39 4.74
CA ARG A 41 -6.21 -15.52 3.78
C ARG A 41 -6.78 -14.12 3.87
N ALA A 42 -5.92 -13.15 4.11
CA ALA A 42 -6.27 -11.74 4.22
C ALA A 42 -5.49 -10.90 3.20
N VAL A 43 -5.99 -9.69 2.96
CA VAL A 43 -5.33 -8.69 2.12
C VAL A 43 -5.42 -7.36 2.84
N ASP A 44 -4.27 -6.81 3.21
CA ASP A 44 -4.19 -5.43 3.68
C ASP A 44 -4.04 -4.51 2.48
N VAL A 45 -4.71 -3.36 2.50
CA VAL A 45 -4.66 -2.34 1.44
C VAL A 45 -4.47 -0.97 2.06
N TRP A 46 -3.44 -0.25 1.63
CA TRP A 46 -3.25 1.15 1.99
C TRP A 46 -3.15 2.00 0.73
N THR A 47 -3.85 3.13 0.76
CA THR A 47 -4.13 3.94 -0.43
C THR A 47 -3.15 5.09 -0.64
N GLY A 48 -2.32 5.39 0.36
CA GLY A 48 -1.47 6.58 0.37
C GLY A 48 -2.21 7.89 0.66
N THR A 49 -3.52 7.83 0.94
CA THR A 49 -4.34 9.00 1.33
C THR A 49 -4.79 8.95 2.79
N GLY A 50 -4.23 8.03 3.58
CA GLY A 50 -4.60 7.80 4.99
C GLY A 50 -5.63 6.69 5.21
N PHE A 51 -6.26 6.15 4.15
CA PHE A 51 -7.13 4.97 4.30
C PHE A 51 -6.32 3.67 4.28
N TYR A 52 -6.63 2.79 5.23
CA TYR A 52 -6.05 1.46 5.42
C TYR A 52 -7.18 0.45 5.71
N PHE A 53 -7.17 -0.68 5.01
CA PHE A 53 -8.19 -1.73 5.08
C PHE A 53 -7.55 -3.10 5.25
#